data_AF-W0N322-F1
#
_entry.id   AF-W0N322-F1
#
_cell.length_a   1.000
_cell.length_b   1.000
_cell.length_c   1.000
_cell.angle_alpha   90.00
_cell.angle_beta   90.00
_cell.angle_gamma   90.00
#
_symmetry.space_group_name_H-M   'P 1'
#
loop_
_entity.id
_entity.type
_entity.pdbx_description
1 polymer ?
#
loop_
_entity_poly.entity_id
_entity_poly.type
_entity_poly.pdbx_seq_one_letter_code
_entity_poly.pdbx_strand_id
1 'polypeptide(L)'
;MDWMQFVAALVESLAWPAVAVVMVALLRKPIAKLIPQIRTFKYKDLHVDLGEKLEEVKEAVKKDAVDAQNPIPSSPPLAAQPDVLSLARLDPRAAILSSWLDVERALRALALKAGIPFGATPLSTASELHAADVIDEFTFKTLRDLRRIRNEAAHITTRDISYEEAVSMAEMCQWLAHRLRNDADGSPA
;
A
#
# COMPACT_ATOMS: atom_id res chain seq x y z
N MET A 1 11.62 -42.62 55.96
CA MET A 1 12.38 -41.77 55.02
C MET A 1 13.18 -40.81 55.87
N ASP A 2 14.46 -40.68 55.55
CA ASP A 2 15.36 -39.79 56.28
C ASP A 2 15.00 -38.33 55.95
N TRP A 3 15.09 -37.42 56.92
CA TRP A 3 14.68 -36.01 56.74
C TRP A 3 15.40 -35.34 55.56
N MET A 4 16.66 -35.74 55.32
CA MET A 4 17.45 -35.30 54.17
C MET A 4 16.86 -35.73 52.82
N GLN A 5 16.23 -36.91 52.74
CA GLN A 5 15.64 -37.42 51.49
C GLN A 5 14.36 -36.65 51.10
N PHE A 6 13.59 -36.20 52.10
CA PHE A 6 12.40 -35.38 51.86
C PHE A 6 12.75 -33.98 51.32
N VAL A 7 13.79 -33.34 51.88
CA VAL A 7 14.28 -32.05 51.40
C VAL A 7 14.83 -32.16 49.98
N ALA A 8 15.56 -33.24 49.66
CA ALA A 8 16.08 -33.47 48.32
C ALA A 8 14.94 -33.59 47.27
N ALA A 9 13.89 -34.38 47.56
CA ALA A 9 12.75 -34.57 46.66
C ALA A 9 11.94 -33.27 46.46
N LEU A 10 11.82 -32.44 47.50
CA LEU A 10 11.18 -31.12 47.39
C LEU A 10 11.99 -30.16 46.50
N VAL A 11 13.31 -30.11 46.67
CA VAL A 11 14.17 -29.26 45.84
C VAL A 11 14.15 -29.72 44.39
N GLU A 12 14.20 -31.03 44.13
CA GLU A 12 14.19 -31.59 42.78
C GLU A 12 12.90 -31.27 42.01
N SER A 13 11.75 -31.33 42.70
CA SER A 13 10.45 -30.99 42.11
C SER A 13 10.20 -29.48 41.94
N LEU A 14 10.75 -28.64 42.83
CA LEU A 14 10.55 -27.18 42.78
C LEU A 14 11.64 -26.44 41.99
N ALA A 15 12.82 -27.03 41.78
CA ALA A 15 13.93 -26.37 41.10
C ALA A 15 13.56 -25.94 39.67
N TRP A 16 12.96 -26.84 38.88
CA TRP A 16 12.56 -26.54 37.51
C TRP A 16 11.46 -25.48 37.39
N PRO A 17 10.34 -25.56 38.14
CA PRO A 17 9.34 -24.50 38.19
C PRO A 17 9.92 -23.14 38.63
N ALA A 18 10.77 -23.13 39.66
CA ALA A 18 11.40 -21.90 40.14
C ALA A 18 12.30 -21.28 39.08
N VAL A 19 13.15 -22.08 38.41
CA VAL A 19 14.01 -21.62 37.32
C VAL A 19 13.18 -21.07 36.16
N ALA A 20 12.09 -21.75 35.76
CA ALA A 20 11.21 -21.27 34.70
C ALA A 20 10.58 -19.91 35.03
N VAL A 21 10.06 -19.75 36.25
CA VAL A 21 9.47 -18.47 36.71
C VAL A 21 10.51 -17.37 36.76
N VAL A 22 11.71 -17.64 37.31
CA VAL A 22 12.82 -16.68 37.36
C VAL A 22 13.25 -16.28 35.95
N MET A 23 13.39 -17.23 35.03
CA MET A 23 13.74 -16.98 33.64
C MET A 23 12.71 -16.09 32.94
N VAL A 24 11.41 -16.38 33.09
CA VAL A 24 10.33 -15.54 32.54
C VAL A 24 10.33 -14.15 33.19
N ALA A 25 10.53 -14.06 34.50
CA ALA A 25 10.54 -12.79 35.23
C ALA A 25 11.73 -11.89 34.85
N LEU A 26 12.89 -12.49 34.53
CA LEU A 26 14.07 -11.79 34.03
C LEU A 26 13.92 -11.38 32.55
N LEU A 27 13.38 -12.26 31.70
CA LEU A 27 13.27 -12.05 30.26
C LEU A 27 12.07 -11.19 29.83
N ARG A 28 11.01 -11.08 30.64
CA ARG A 28 9.83 -10.25 30.28
C ARG A 28 10.17 -8.80 29.99
N LYS A 29 11.12 -8.22 30.73
CA LYS A 29 11.54 -6.82 30.58
C LYS A 29 12.33 -6.57 29.28
N PRO A 30 13.41 -7.33 28.98
CA PRO A 30 14.13 -7.16 27.71
C PRO A 30 13.25 -7.49 26.50
N ILE A 31 12.40 -8.54 26.55
CA ILE A 31 11.48 -8.85 25.44
C ILE A 31 10.49 -7.70 25.20
N ALA A 32 9.87 -7.17 26.27
CA ALA A 32 8.95 -6.04 26.15
C ALA A 32 9.60 -4.78 25.57
N LYS A 33 10.91 -4.57 25.82
CA LYS A 33 11.68 -3.44 25.27
C LYS A 33 12.03 -3.62 23.78
N LEU A 34 12.17 -4.86 23.31
CA LEU A 34 12.50 -5.17 21.90
C LEU A 34 11.28 -5.08 20.97
N ILE A 35 10.06 -5.37 21.47
CA ILE A 35 8.81 -5.28 20.70
C ILE A 35 8.64 -3.93 19.96
N PRO A 36 8.79 -2.76 20.63
CA PRO A 36 8.64 -1.48 19.94
C PRO A 36 9.74 -1.24 18.89
N GLN A 37 10.96 -1.75 19.08
CA GLN A 37 12.07 -1.56 18.12
C GLN A 37 11.85 -2.36 16.83
N ILE A 38 11.31 -3.58 16.93
CA ILE A 38 10.96 -4.38 15.75
C ILE A 38 9.82 -3.70 14.98
N ARG A 39 8.85 -3.11 15.68
CA ARG A 39 7.75 -2.37 15.07
C ARG A 39 8.27 -1.14 14.32
N THR A 40 9.05 -0.28 14.95
CA THR A 40 9.60 0.92 14.30
C THR A 40 10.51 0.58 13.11
N PHE A 41 11.30 -0.49 13.20
CA PHE A 41 12.09 -0.96 12.07
C PHE A 41 11.22 -1.40 10.89
N LYS A 42 10.19 -2.24 11.14
CA LYS A 42 9.24 -2.66 10.08
C LYS A 42 8.51 -1.48 9.44
N TYR A 43 8.07 -0.49 10.21
CA TYR A 43 7.41 0.69 9.66
C TYR A 43 8.36 1.55 8.82
N LYS A 44 9.63 1.68 9.25
CA LYS A 44 10.65 2.41 8.50
C LYS A 44 10.97 1.73 7.17
N ASP A 45 11.11 0.40 7.15
CA ASP A 45 11.29 -0.35 5.91
C ASP A 45 10.09 -0.18 4.98
N LEU A 46 8.87 -0.20 5.53
CA LEU A 46 7.64 -0.05 4.74
C LEU A 46 7.50 1.37 4.12
N HIS A 47 8.00 2.40 4.79
CA HIS A 47 8.07 3.76 4.23
C HIS A 47 9.07 3.85 3.07
N VAL A 48 10.28 3.28 3.23
CA VAL A 48 11.27 3.23 2.14
C VAL A 48 10.70 2.49 0.92
N ASP A 49 10.01 1.39 1.15
CA ASP A 49 9.37 0.58 0.11
C ASP A 49 8.25 1.34 -0.62
N LEU A 50 7.49 2.20 0.08
CA LEU A 50 6.45 3.03 -0.53
C LEU A 50 7.06 4.06 -1.49
N GLY A 51 8.04 4.83 -1.02
CA GLY A 51 8.71 5.84 -1.84
C GLY A 51 9.39 5.24 -3.07
N GLU A 52 10.08 4.10 -2.90
CA GLU A 52 10.73 3.38 -4.01
C GLU A 52 9.71 2.91 -5.06
N LYS A 53 8.63 2.23 -4.63
CA LYS A 53 7.56 1.77 -5.54
C LYS A 53 6.91 2.93 -6.31
N LEU A 54 6.73 4.07 -5.66
CA LEU A 54 6.08 5.22 -6.26
C LEU A 54 6.97 5.88 -7.32
N GLU A 55 8.28 5.95 -7.07
CA GLU A 55 9.25 6.39 -8.05
C GLU A 55 9.40 5.38 -9.21
N GLU A 56 9.35 4.07 -8.94
CA GLU A 56 9.32 3.04 -10.00
C GLU A 56 8.14 3.24 -10.97
N VAL A 57 6.94 3.47 -10.42
CA VAL A 57 5.74 3.72 -11.22
C VAL A 57 5.89 5.01 -12.04
N LYS A 58 6.39 6.09 -11.44
CA LYS A 58 6.66 7.35 -12.15
C LYS A 58 7.64 7.17 -13.30
N GLU A 59 8.74 6.48 -13.05
CA GLU A 59 9.76 6.24 -14.07
C GLU A 59 9.23 5.33 -15.19
N ALA A 60 8.38 4.34 -14.87
CA ALA A 60 7.70 3.53 -15.87
C ALA A 60 6.78 4.38 -16.77
N VAL A 61 6.02 5.31 -16.18
CA VAL A 61 5.13 6.24 -16.90
C VAL A 61 5.90 7.22 -17.77
N LYS A 62 7.01 7.75 -17.28
CA LYS A 62 7.89 8.61 -18.09
C LYS A 62 8.49 7.85 -19.27
N LYS A 63 8.87 6.58 -19.09
CA LYS A 63 9.41 5.76 -20.19
C LYS A 63 8.36 5.47 -21.25
N ASP A 64 7.17 5.03 -20.83
CA ASP A 64 6.04 4.76 -21.74
C ASP A 64 5.69 5.99 -22.61
N ALA A 65 5.75 7.18 -22.00
CA ALA A 65 5.55 8.45 -22.70
C ALA A 65 6.56 8.76 -23.79
N VAL A 66 7.83 8.40 -23.57
CA VAL A 66 8.94 8.66 -24.49
C VAL A 66 8.95 7.64 -25.63
N ASP A 67 8.55 6.41 -25.35
CA ASP A 67 8.48 5.32 -26.35
C ASP A 67 7.25 5.39 -27.28
N ALA A 68 6.38 6.40 -27.08
CA ALA A 68 5.36 6.86 -28.03
C ALA A 68 4.35 5.82 -28.55
N GLN A 69 4.14 4.71 -27.82
CA GLN A 69 3.00 3.81 -28.08
C GLN A 69 1.71 4.35 -27.46
N ASN A 70 1.78 5.17 -26.40
CA ASN A 70 0.62 5.83 -25.80
C ASN A 70 0.99 7.23 -25.26
N PRO A 71 0.44 8.33 -25.82
CA PRO A 71 0.74 9.67 -25.31
C PRO A 71 0.23 9.84 -23.88
N ILE A 72 1.05 10.47 -23.00
CA ILE A 72 0.61 10.91 -21.67
C ILE A 72 -0.63 11.79 -21.88
N PRO A 73 -1.77 11.45 -21.28
CA PRO A 73 -2.91 12.33 -21.33
C PRO A 73 -2.57 13.68 -20.70
N SER A 74 -2.99 14.78 -21.34
CA SER A 74 -2.83 16.12 -20.78
C SER A 74 -3.79 16.34 -19.60
N SER A 75 -3.51 15.69 -18.47
CA SER A 75 -4.24 15.94 -17.23
C SER A 75 -3.89 17.32 -16.68
N PRO A 76 -4.87 18.07 -16.12
CA PRO A 76 -4.57 19.33 -15.47
C PRO A 76 -3.51 19.13 -14.39
N PRO A 77 -2.52 20.03 -14.23
CA PRO A 77 -1.50 19.86 -13.20
C PRO A 77 -2.13 19.69 -11.82
N LEU A 78 -1.53 18.87 -10.95
CA LEU A 78 -1.99 18.74 -9.56
C LEU A 78 -1.98 20.09 -8.81
N ALA A 79 -1.14 21.03 -9.24
CA ALA A 79 -1.16 22.43 -8.80
C ALA A 79 -2.52 23.14 -8.99
N ALA A 80 -3.38 22.64 -9.89
CA ALA A 80 -4.73 23.12 -10.11
C ALA A 80 -5.79 22.47 -9.19
N GLN A 81 -5.38 21.56 -8.29
CA GLN A 81 -6.25 20.87 -7.32
C GLN A 81 -5.88 21.24 -5.87
N PRO A 82 -6.27 22.43 -5.38
CA PRO A 82 -5.87 22.92 -4.06
C PRO A 82 -6.36 22.03 -2.90
N ASP A 83 -7.47 21.31 -3.09
CA ASP A 83 -8.04 20.41 -2.09
C ASP A 83 -7.13 19.19 -1.84
N VAL A 84 -6.51 18.66 -2.88
CA VAL A 84 -5.61 17.50 -2.76
C VAL A 84 -4.30 17.91 -2.07
N LEU A 85 -3.74 19.06 -2.44
CA LEU A 85 -2.52 19.58 -1.82
C LEU A 85 -2.74 19.97 -0.35
N SER A 86 -3.88 20.57 -0.02
CA SER A 86 -4.21 20.90 1.36
C SER A 86 -4.43 19.64 2.20
N LEU A 87 -5.11 18.62 1.66
CA LEU A 87 -5.26 17.34 2.32
C LEU A 87 -3.92 16.63 2.52
N ALA A 88 -3.01 16.67 1.54
CA ALA A 88 -1.68 16.08 1.67
C ALA A 88 -0.85 16.76 2.77
N ARG A 89 -1.05 18.07 3.03
CA ARG A 89 -0.38 18.76 4.14
C ARG A 89 -0.97 18.41 5.50
N LEU A 90 -2.28 18.15 5.56
CA LEU A 90 -3.00 17.86 6.80
C LEU A 90 -2.89 16.39 7.21
N ASP A 91 -3.12 15.50 6.26
CA ASP A 91 -3.07 14.05 6.41
C ASP A 91 -2.62 13.40 5.08
N PRO A 92 -1.29 13.21 4.89
CA PRO A 92 -0.73 12.54 3.72
C PRO A 92 -1.35 11.17 3.44
N ARG A 93 -1.70 10.42 4.49
CA ARG A 93 -2.33 9.11 4.36
C ARG A 93 -3.73 9.23 3.77
N ALA A 94 -4.53 10.16 4.28
CA ALA A 94 -5.85 10.43 3.74
C ALA A 94 -5.78 10.89 2.27
N ALA A 95 -4.80 11.72 1.91
CA ALA A 95 -4.57 12.15 0.52
C ALA A 95 -4.24 10.99 -0.43
N ILE A 96 -3.41 10.03 -0.01
CA ILE A 96 -3.15 8.80 -0.77
C ILE A 96 -4.43 7.98 -0.97
N LEU A 97 -5.23 7.82 0.09
CA LEU A 97 -6.47 7.06 -0.01
C LEU A 97 -7.53 7.76 -0.86
N SER A 98 -7.62 9.09 -0.79
CA SER A 98 -8.61 9.88 -1.53
C SER A 98 -8.26 9.99 -3.01
N SER A 99 -6.99 10.13 -3.37
CA SER A 99 -6.54 10.23 -4.77
C SER A 99 -6.92 9.00 -5.60
N TRP A 100 -6.99 7.81 -4.98
CA TRP A 100 -7.44 6.59 -5.64
C TRP A 100 -8.93 6.58 -6.05
N LEU A 101 -9.77 7.40 -5.42
CA LEU A 101 -11.21 7.42 -5.72
C LEU A 101 -11.52 7.83 -7.16
N ASP A 102 -10.70 8.71 -7.75
CA ASP A 102 -10.84 9.14 -9.14
C ASP A 102 -10.53 7.99 -10.11
N VAL A 103 -9.54 7.15 -9.78
CA VAL A 103 -9.20 5.94 -10.55
C VAL A 103 -10.34 4.94 -10.50
N GLU A 104 -10.92 4.68 -9.31
CA GLU A 104 -12.06 3.76 -9.17
C GLU A 104 -13.26 4.23 -9.98
N ARG A 105 -13.56 5.53 -9.95
CA ARG A 105 -14.64 6.12 -10.74
C ARG A 105 -14.40 5.97 -12.24
N ALA A 106 -13.18 6.26 -12.72
CA ALA A 106 -12.82 6.10 -14.12
C ALA A 106 -12.89 4.63 -14.58
N LEU A 107 -12.34 3.71 -13.78
CA LEU A 107 -12.39 2.27 -14.04
C LEU A 107 -13.82 1.75 -14.11
N ARG A 108 -14.69 2.20 -13.20
CA ARG A 108 -16.11 1.78 -13.18
C ARG A 108 -16.87 2.30 -14.39
N ALA A 109 -16.60 3.53 -14.82
CA ALA A 109 -17.19 4.09 -16.04
C ALA A 109 -16.73 3.32 -17.29
N LEU A 110 -15.44 2.97 -17.37
CA LEU A 110 -14.89 2.18 -18.45
C LEU A 110 -15.51 0.77 -18.52
N ALA A 111 -15.58 0.08 -17.38
CA ALA A 111 -16.22 -1.23 -17.29
C ALA A 111 -17.69 -1.20 -17.75
N LEU A 112 -18.45 -0.19 -17.31
CA LEU A 112 -19.83 0.01 -17.75
C LEU A 112 -19.94 0.20 -19.27
N LYS A 113 -19.04 1.01 -19.86
CA LYS A 113 -19.01 1.25 -21.31
C LYS A 113 -18.67 -0.01 -22.10
N ALA A 114 -17.74 -0.82 -21.58
CA ALA A 114 -17.33 -2.09 -22.18
C ALA A 114 -18.35 -3.23 -21.95
N GLY A 115 -19.45 -2.98 -21.23
CA GLY A 115 -20.42 -4.03 -20.89
C GLY A 115 -19.90 -5.07 -19.89
N ILE A 116 -18.81 -4.77 -19.19
CA ILE A 116 -18.19 -5.66 -18.20
C ILE A 116 -18.80 -5.38 -16.81
N PRO A 117 -19.33 -6.40 -16.11
CA PRO A 117 -19.87 -6.21 -14.78
C PRO A 117 -18.76 -5.79 -13.81
N PHE A 118 -19.04 -4.81 -12.96
CA PHE A 118 -18.07 -4.42 -11.95
C PHE A 118 -17.99 -5.51 -10.87
N GLY A 119 -16.88 -6.23 -10.83
CA GLY A 119 -16.65 -7.32 -9.90
C GLY A 119 -16.49 -6.88 -8.44
N ALA A 120 -16.23 -7.86 -7.57
CA ALA A 120 -16.07 -7.62 -6.13
C ALA A 120 -14.85 -6.76 -5.77
N THR A 121 -13.85 -6.69 -6.65
CA THR A 121 -12.65 -5.87 -6.45
C THR A 121 -12.32 -5.05 -7.71
N PRO A 122 -11.72 -3.85 -7.57
CA PRO A 122 -11.25 -3.10 -8.73
C PRO A 122 -10.25 -3.89 -9.59
N LEU A 123 -9.44 -4.77 -8.98
CA LEU A 123 -8.44 -5.55 -9.72
C LEU A 123 -9.08 -6.64 -10.59
N SER A 124 -10.16 -7.29 -10.14
CA SER A 124 -10.87 -8.27 -10.97
C SER A 124 -11.46 -7.59 -12.21
N THR A 125 -12.10 -6.43 -12.04
CA THR A 125 -12.63 -5.65 -13.17
C THR A 125 -11.53 -5.20 -14.12
N ALA A 126 -10.39 -4.73 -13.61
CA ALA A 126 -9.24 -4.36 -14.44
C ALA A 126 -8.66 -5.57 -15.20
N SER A 127 -8.63 -6.75 -14.58
CA SER A 127 -8.18 -7.98 -15.25
C SER A 127 -9.11 -8.40 -16.38
N GLU A 128 -10.42 -8.25 -16.21
CA GLU A 128 -11.41 -8.52 -17.25
C GLU A 128 -11.30 -7.51 -18.40
N LEU A 129 -11.12 -6.22 -18.08
CA LEU A 129 -10.88 -5.17 -19.08
C LEU A 129 -9.61 -5.42 -19.89
N HIS A 130 -8.54 -5.85 -19.24
CA HIS A 130 -7.30 -6.22 -19.91
C HIS A 130 -7.47 -7.46 -20.79
N ALA A 131 -8.16 -8.50 -20.29
CA ALA A 131 -8.44 -9.70 -21.07
C ALA A 131 -9.32 -9.43 -22.30
N ALA A 132 -10.16 -8.39 -22.25
CA ALA A 132 -10.97 -7.90 -23.35
C ALA A 132 -10.23 -6.90 -24.26
N ASP A 133 -8.93 -6.66 -24.04
CA ASP A 133 -8.09 -5.72 -24.79
C ASP A 133 -8.61 -4.25 -24.75
N VAL A 134 -9.39 -3.91 -23.71
CA VAL A 134 -9.92 -2.54 -23.50
C VAL A 134 -8.87 -1.63 -22.85
N ILE A 135 -7.99 -2.21 -22.03
CA ILE A 135 -6.82 -1.53 -21.48
C ILE A 135 -5.57 -2.32 -21.82
N ASP A 136 -4.48 -1.63 -22.13
CA ASP A 136 -3.20 -2.28 -22.40
C ASP A 136 -2.53 -2.83 -21.12
N GLU A 137 -1.53 -3.70 -21.32
CA GLU A 137 -0.75 -4.32 -20.24
C GLU A 137 -0.08 -3.27 -19.34
N PHE A 138 0.35 -2.15 -19.90
CA PHE A 138 1.01 -1.09 -19.14
C PHE A 138 0.04 -0.41 -18.15
N THR A 139 -1.16 -0.10 -18.61
CA THR A 139 -2.26 0.50 -17.83
C THR A 139 -2.72 -0.47 -16.76
N PHE A 140 -2.86 -1.76 -17.09
CA PHE A 140 -3.19 -2.80 -16.12
C PHE A 140 -2.12 -2.94 -15.02
N LYS A 141 -0.83 -3.01 -15.38
CA LYS A 141 0.28 -3.05 -14.42
C LYS A 141 0.30 -1.82 -13.52
N THR A 142 0.18 -0.63 -14.09
CA THR A 142 0.19 0.63 -13.34
C THR A 142 -0.97 0.69 -12.33
N LEU A 143 -2.17 0.27 -12.73
CA LEU A 143 -3.32 0.15 -11.83
C LEU A 143 -3.05 -0.81 -10.67
N ARG A 144 -2.52 -2.00 -10.97
CA ARG A 144 -2.17 -3.00 -9.96
C ARG A 144 -1.16 -2.46 -8.95
N ASP A 145 -0.14 -1.77 -9.43
CA ASP A 145 0.98 -1.30 -8.61
C ASP A 145 0.55 -0.12 -7.72
N LEU A 146 -0.21 0.84 -8.26
CA LEU A 146 -0.81 1.93 -7.47
C LEU A 146 -1.82 1.42 -6.42
N ARG A 147 -2.61 0.39 -6.75
CA ARG A 147 -3.50 -0.25 -5.77
C ARG A 147 -2.70 -0.88 -4.62
N ARG A 148 -1.56 -1.50 -4.91
CA ARG A 148 -0.67 -2.07 -3.89
C ARG A 148 -0.13 -0.97 -2.97
N ILE A 149 0.36 0.14 -3.53
CA ILE A 149 0.84 1.31 -2.78
C ILE A 149 -0.27 1.86 -1.85
N ARG A 150 -1.49 2.04 -2.36
CA ARG A 150 -2.65 2.48 -1.56
C ARG A 150 -2.91 1.53 -0.38
N ASN A 151 -2.89 0.22 -0.61
CA ASN A 151 -3.14 -0.76 0.44
C ASN A 151 -2.06 -0.72 1.52
N GLU A 152 -0.80 -0.60 1.13
CA GLU A 152 0.32 -0.45 2.08
C GLU A 152 0.19 0.83 2.90
N ALA A 153 -0.09 1.97 2.25
CA ALA A 153 -0.34 3.24 2.93
C ALA A 153 -1.50 3.17 3.94
N ALA A 154 -2.53 2.35 3.69
CA ALA A 154 -3.63 2.15 4.64
C ALA A 154 -3.21 1.45 5.94
N HIS A 155 -2.10 0.69 5.91
CA HIS A 155 -1.57 -0.05 7.06
C HIS A 155 -0.45 0.69 7.82
N ILE A 156 0.08 1.77 7.24
CA ILE A 156 1.12 2.63 7.84
C ILE A 156 0.45 3.79 8.60
N THR A 157 1.16 4.36 9.58
CA THR A 157 0.66 5.54 10.29
C THR A 157 0.93 6.82 9.49
N THR A 158 0.04 7.82 9.59
CA THR A 158 0.18 9.09 8.86
C THR A 158 1.53 9.80 9.09
N ARG A 159 2.22 9.54 10.21
CA ARG A 159 3.54 10.14 10.52
C ARG A 159 4.68 9.59 9.67
N ASP A 160 4.49 8.41 9.09
CA ASP A 160 5.49 7.73 8.28
C ASP A 160 5.17 7.86 6.79
N ILE A 161 4.43 8.91 6.38
CA ILE A 161 4.17 9.22 4.97
C ILE A 161 4.46 10.71 4.79
N SER A 162 5.33 11.03 3.83
CA SER A 162 5.71 12.39 3.50
C SER A 162 4.64 13.09 2.65
N TYR A 163 4.65 14.43 2.68
CA TYR A 163 3.81 15.25 1.81
C TYR A 163 4.12 14.96 0.33
N GLU A 164 5.40 14.80 0.01
CA GLU A 164 5.90 14.54 -1.34
C GLU A 164 5.40 13.20 -1.89
N GLU A 165 5.40 12.15 -1.07
CA GLU A 165 4.82 10.84 -1.46
C GLU A 165 3.31 10.93 -1.70
N ALA A 166 2.58 11.67 -0.88
CA ALA A 166 1.14 11.86 -1.07
C ALA A 166 0.82 12.64 -2.35
N VAL A 167 1.57 13.71 -2.63
CA VAL A 167 1.48 14.48 -3.87
C VAL A 167 1.79 13.61 -5.09
N SER A 168 2.89 12.87 -5.02
CA SER A 168 3.33 11.94 -6.06
C SER A 168 2.28 10.86 -6.37
N MET A 169 1.66 10.29 -5.34
CA MET A 169 0.55 9.34 -5.50
C MET A 169 -0.66 9.99 -6.16
N ALA A 170 -0.98 11.22 -5.80
CA ALA A 170 -2.08 11.95 -6.39
C ALA A 170 -1.85 12.26 -7.87
N GLU A 171 -0.64 12.68 -8.26
CA GLU A 171 -0.25 12.87 -9.65
C GLU A 171 -0.42 11.57 -10.46
N MET A 172 0.09 10.46 -9.91
CA MET A 172 -0.01 9.16 -10.57
C MET A 172 -1.44 8.66 -10.72
N CYS A 173 -2.27 8.82 -9.67
CA CYS A 173 -3.69 8.47 -9.73
C CYS A 173 -4.43 9.34 -10.74
N GLN A 174 -4.12 10.63 -10.81
CA GLN A 174 -4.74 11.54 -11.76
C GLN A 174 -4.39 11.16 -13.20
N TRP A 175 -3.13 10.87 -13.47
CA TRP A 175 -2.65 10.37 -14.76
C TRP A 175 -3.40 9.10 -15.17
N LEU A 176 -3.46 8.10 -14.28
CA LEU A 176 -4.12 6.83 -14.57
C LEU A 176 -5.62 7.00 -14.81
N ALA A 177 -6.29 7.81 -13.98
CA ALA A 177 -7.71 8.09 -14.15
C ALA A 177 -8.00 8.75 -15.50
N HIS A 178 -7.10 9.60 -16.00
CA HIS A 178 -7.23 10.20 -17.32
C HIS A 178 -6.97 9.19 -18.44
N ARG A 179 -5.97 8.31 -18.29
CA ARG A 179 -5.71 7.22 -19.24
C ARG A 179 -6.95 6.35 -19.42
N LEU A 180 -7.54 5.87 -18.32
CA LEU A 180 -8.76 5.06 -18.33
C LEU A 180 -9.96 5.76 -18.97
N ARG A 181 -10.09 7.08 -18.81
CA ARG A 181 -11.14 7.86 -19.49
C ARG A 181 -10.91 7.94 -20.99
N ASN A 182 -9.67 8.13 -21.43
CA ASN A 182 -9.34 8.16 -22.85
C ASN A 182 -9.54 6.81 -23.54
N ASP A 183 -9.19 5.71 -22.86
CA ASP A 183 -9.43 4.36 -23.39
C ASP A 183 -10.93 4.08 -23.52
N ALA A 184 -11.74 4.64 -22.61
CA ALA A 184 -13.18 4.64 -22.75
C ALA A 184 -13.59 5.32 -24.07
N ASP A 185 -13.06 6.50 -24.37
CA ASP A 185 -13.42 7.28 -25.57
C ASP A 185 -12.87 6.67 -26.88
N GLY A 186 -11.76 5.92 -26.82
CA GLY A 186 -11.13 5.27 -27.97
C GLY A 186 -11.69 3.90 -28.34
N SER A 187 -12.44 3.22 -27.47
CA SER A 187 -12.99 1.90 -27.76
C SER A 187 -14.15 1.98 -28.77
N PRO A 188 -14.08 1.28 -29.93
CA PRO A 188 -15.21 1.20 -30.85
C PRO A 188 -16.39 0.50 -30.17
N ALA A 189 -17.59 1.08 -30.35
CA ALA A 189 -18.86 0.54 -29.88
C ALA A 189 -19.25 -0.76 -30.57
#